data_AF-A0A4P6VUP2-F1
#
_entry.id   AF-A0A4P6VUP2-F1
#
_cell.length_a   1.000
_cell.length_b   1.000
_cell.length_c   1.000
_cell.angle_alpha   90.00
_cell.angle_beta   90.00
_cell.angle_gamma   90.00
#
_symmetry.space_group_name_H-M   'P 1'
#
loop_
_entity.id
_entity.type
_entity.pdbx_description
1 polymer ?
#
loop_
_entity_poly.entity_id
_entity_poly.type
_entity_poly.pdbx_seq_one_letter_code
_entity_poly.pdbx_strand_id
1 'polypeptide(L)'
;MKILKTLKIVSAIAVLLMATTVSAHVDLTETVPADEAMLMQSPTMLKLTFSGPVRMMKLSLTDAEKNAVKFGFTPSATTASEFEWPLPSFKSGNYQVSWIVMGEDGHKMSGDYGFMFHGDMKMDVKQPASHNSHQH
;
A
#
# COMPACT_ATOMS: atom_id res chain seq x y z
N MET A 1 2.06 36.04 52.18
CA MET A 1 2.82 35.52 51.01
C MET A 1 2.97 33.99 51.00
N LYS A 2 1.98 33.21 51.50
CA LYS A 2 1.98 31.73 51.41
C LYS A 2 0.99 31.23 50.35
N ILE A 3 -0.16 31.91 50.23
CA ILE A 3 -1.27 31.63 49.31
C ILE A 3 -0.89 31.86 47.82
N LEU A 4 -0.08 32.89 47.54
CA LEU A 4 0.46 33.12 46.19
C LEU A 4 1.50 32.06 45.78
N LYS A 5 2.19 31.41 46.73
CA LYS A 5 3.17 30.36 46.44
C LYS A 5 2.47 29.04 46.12
N THR A 6 1.40 28.71 46.84
CA THR A 6 0.58 27.52 46.58
C THR A 6 -0.15 27.61 45.25
N LEU A 7 -0.67 28.79 44.87
CA LEU A 7 -1.33 28.98 43.58
C LEU A 7 -0.38 28.80 42.38
N LYS A 8 0.89 29.22 42.53
CA LYS A 8 1.94 28.98 41.52
C LYS A 8 2.28 27.50 41.36
N ILE A 9 2.30 26.74 42.45
CA ILE A 9 2.60 25.30 42.43
C ILE A 9 1.46 24.51 41.77
N VAL A 10 0.21 24.84 42.08
CA VAL A 10 -0.97 24.18 41.48
C VAL A 10 -1.05 24.46 39.97
N SER A 11 -0.75 25.70 39.55
CA SER A 11 -0.69 26.08 38.14
C SER A 11 0.41 25.32 37.37
N ALA A 12 1.60 25.14 37.98
CA ALA A 12 2.69 24.38 37.37
C ALA A 12 2.37 22.87 37.20
N ILE A 13 1.59 22.29 38.11
CA ILE A 13 1.17 20.88 38.03
C ILE A 13 0.10 20.69 36.92
N ALA A 14 -0.77 21.67 36.69
CA ALA A 14 -1.79 21.60 35.64
C ALA A 14 -1.20 21.61 34.22
N VAL A 15 -0.06 22.28 34.00
CA VAL A 15 0.63 22.31 32.70
C VAL A 15 1.33 20.96 32.38
N LEU A 16 1.81 20.24 33.41
CA LEU A 16 2.47 18.94 33.22
C LEU A 16 1.53 17.82 32.77
N LEU A 17 0.23 17.97 32.99
CA LEU A 17 -0.78 16.96 32.63
C LEU A 17 -1.20 17.00 31.15
N MET A 18 -0.71 17.98 30.38
CA MET A 18 -0.97 18.08 28.93
C MET A 18 0.15 17.46 28.09
N ALA A 19 0.66 16.30 28.50
CA ALA A 19 1.53 15.50 27.63
C ALA A 19 0.67 14.90 26.50
N THR A 20 0.60 15.59 25.36
CA THR A 20 -0.01 15.04 24.15
C THR A 20 0.89 13.93 23.60
N THR A 21 0.34 12.73 23.42
CA THR A 21 1.00 11.65 22.67
C THR A 21 1.03 12.05 21.21
N VAL A 22 2.17 12.53 20.71
CA VAL A 22 2.36 12.66 19.26
C VAL A 22 2.62 11.24 18.72
N SER A 23 1.74 10.74 17.85
CA SER A 23 1.96 9.45 17.19
C SER A 23 2.96 9.68 16.06
N ALA A 24 4.22 9.31 16.29
CA ALA A 24 5.26 9.35 15.26
C ALA A 24 5.24 8.10 14.35
N HIS A 25 4.54 7.05 14.77
CA HIS A 25 4.40 5.83 14.00
C HIS A 25 3.44 6.06 12.82
N VAL A 26 3.94 5.82 11.62
CA VAL A 26 3.17 5.91 10.37
C VAL A 26 2.83 4.50 9.92
N ASP A 27 1.54 4.27 9.65
CA ASP A 27 1.01 2.99 9.22
C ASP A 27 0.63 3.04 7.74
N LEU A 28 0.63 1.88 7.07
CA LEU A 28 0.04 1.73 5.75
C LEU A 28 -1.48 1.65 5.91
N THR A 29 -2.22 2.58 5.31
CA THR A 29 -3.67 2.74 5.49
C THR A 29 -4.49 2.28 4.30
N GLU A 30 -3.93 2.32 3.09
CA GLU A 30 -4.61 1.91 1.86
C GLU A 30 -3.61 1.37 0.84
N THR A 31 -4.04 0.38 0.08
CA THR A 31 -3.30 -0.17 -1.06
C THR A 31 -4.19 -0.28 -2.29
N VAL A 32 -3.60 -0.04 -3.46
CA VAL A 32 -4.18 -0.40 -4.75
C VAL A 32 -3.11 -1.15 -5.55
N PRO A 33 -3.32 -2.42 -5.95
CA PRO A 33 -4.43 -3.29 -5.55
C PRO A 33 -4.58 -3.41 -4.03
N ALA A 34 -5.82 -3.58 -3.56
CA ALA A 34 -6.08 -3.82 -2.15
C ALA A 34 -5.39 -5.11 -1.69
N ASP A 35 -5.01 -5.19 -0.40
CA ASP A 35 -4.50 -6.42 0.18
C ASP A 35 -5.53 -7.56 0.02
N GLU A 36 -5.02 -8.74 -0.32
CA GLU A 36 -5.75 -9.95 -0.65
C GLU A 36 -6.75 -9.83 -1.82
N ALA A 37 -6.66 -8.76 -2.62
CA ALA A 37 -7.58 -8.55 -3.73
C ALA A 37 -7.47 -9.66 -4.80
N MET A 38 -8.62 -10.03 -5.38
CA MET A 38 -8.71 -10.93 -6.53
C MET A 38 -9.18 -10.14 -7.76
N LEU A 39 -8.25 -9.84 -8.66
CA LEU A 39 -8.48 -9.02 -9.84
C LEU A 39 -8.80 -9.88 -11.06
N MET A 40 -9.80 -9.47 -11.84
CA MET A 40 -10.14 -10.11 -13.12
C MET A 40 -9.33 -9.54 -14.29
N GLN A 41 -8.83 -8.32 -14.16
CA GLN A 41 -8.05 -7.61 -15.16
C GLN A 41 -6.68 -7.22 -14.59
N SER A 42 -5.68 -7.06 -15.45
CA SER A 42 -4.35 -6.65 -15.03
C SER A 42 -4.44 -5.26 -14.41
N PRO A 43 -3.93 -5.03 -13.19
CA PRO A 43 -3.90 -3.70 -12.61
C PRO A 43 -2.96 -2.81 -13.42
N THR A 44 -3.36 -1.55 -13.61
CA THR A 44 -2.58 -0.55 -14.34
C THR A 44 -1.79 0.38 -13.41
N MET A 45 -2.01 0.27 -12.10
CA MET A 45 -1.43 1.16 -11.10
C MET A 45 -1.16 0.42 -9.79
N LEU A 46 -0.04 0.78 -9.16
CA LEU A 46 0.30 0.47 -7.79
C LEU A 46 0.20 1.75 -6.96
N LYS A 47 -0.60 1.75 -5.89
CA LYS A 47 -0.72 2.86 -4.94
C LYS A 47 -0.53 2.38 -3.51
N LEU A 48 0.27 3.11 -2.74
CA LEU A 48 0.41 2.93 -1.30
C LEU A 48 0.10 4.26 -0.60
N THR A 49 -0.82 4.23 0.36
CA THR A 49 -1.18 5.37 1.20
C THR A 49 -0.79 5.09 2.65
N PHE A 50 -0.15 6.06 3.27
CA PHE A 50 0.32 6.01 4.64
C PHE A 50 -0.40 7.04 5.52
N SER A 51 -0.49 6.79 6.83
CA SER A 51 -1.15 7.69 7.79
C SER A 51 -0.42 9.03 8.01
N GLY A 52 0.79 9.17 7.47
CA GLY A 52 1.60 10.38 7.54
C GLY A 52 2.73 10.39 6.50
N PRO A 53 3.50 11.49 6.41
CA PRO A 53 4.58 11.61 5.45
C PRO A 53 5.69 10.61 5.74
N VAL A 54 6.10 9.87 4.72
CA VAL A 54 7.22 8.94 4.78
C VAL A 54 8.12 9.11 3.58
N ARG A 55 9.37 8.66 3.69
CA ARG A 55 10.28 8.51 2.57
C ARG A 55 10.29 7.06 2.11
N MET A 56 9.95 6.79 0.84
CA MET A 56 10.01 5.45 0.29
C MET A 56 11.46 5.02 0.00
N MET A 57 11.94 4.01 0.71
CA MET A 57 13.32 3.51 0.63
C MET A 57 13.47 2.31 -0.29
N LYS A 58 12.50 1.39 -0.26
CA LYS A 58 12.43 0.26 -1.17
C LYS A 58 10.98 -0.02 -1.50
N LEU A 59 10.75 -0.45 -2.73
CA LEU A 59 9.50 -1.01 -3.19
C LEU A 59 9.79 -2.09 -4.23
N SER A 60 9.16 -3.23 -4.10
CA SER A 60 9.24 -4.33 -5.06
C SER A 60 7.88 -4.98 -5.26
N LEU A 61 7.66 -5.44 -6.49
CA LEU A 61 6.53 -6.26 -6.88
C LEU A 61 7.09 -7.55 -7.48
N THR A 62 6.72 -8.70 -6.94
CA THR A 62 7.19 -10.01 -7.41
C THR A 62 6.05 -10.98 -7.66
N ASP A 63 6.22 -11.89 -8.62
CA ASP A 63 5.30 -13.01 -8.82
C ASP A 63 5.54 -14.15 -7.80
N ALA A 64 4.75 -15.22 -7.92
CA ALA A 64 4.86 -16.42 -7.07
C ALA A 64 6.23 -17.14 -7.17
N GLU A 65 6.97 -16.95 -8.26
CA GLU A 65 8.32 -17.50 -8.46
C GLU A 65 9.41 -16.54 -7.98
N LYS A 66 9.03 -15.40 -7.38
CA LYS A 66 9.91 -14.30 -6.95
C LYS A 66 10.59 -13.54 -8.10
N ASN A 67 10.06 -13.63 -9.32
CA ASN A 67 10.53 -12.79 -10.42
C ASN A 67 10.00 -11.37 -10.23
N ALA A 68 10.88 -10.38 -10.44
CA ALA A 68 10.50 -8.98 -10.28
C ALA A 68 9.70 -8.46 -11.47
N VAL A 69 8.55 -7.83 -11.18
CA VAL A 69 7.82 -6.99 -12.13
C VAL A 69 8.47 -5.61 -12.13
N LYS A 70 9.02 -5.19 -13.27
CA LYS A 70 9.68 -3.89 -13.40
C LYS A 70 8.65 -2.81 -13.75
N PHE A 71 8.50 -1.83 -12.86
CA PHE A 71 7.57 -0.69 -13.04
C PHE A 71 8.24 0.67 -12.83
N GLY A 72 9.57 0.73 -12.83
CA GLY A 72 10.33 1.98 -12.83
C GLY A 72 10.50 2.66 -11.47
N PHE A 73 10.31 1.94 -10.35
CA PHE A 73 10.63 2.48 -9.03
C PHE A 73 12.10 2.93 -8.92
N THR A 74 12.30 4.15 -8.44
CA THR A 74 13.59 4.69 -8.04
C THR A 74 13.47 5.32 -6.65
N PRO A 75 14.39 5.02 -5.71
CA PRO A 75 14.37 5.67 -4.40
C PRO A 75 14.52 7.19 -4.53
N SER A 76 13.72 7.93 -3.76
CA SER A 76 13.75 9.39 -3.70
C SER A 76 13.94 9.87 -2.27
N ALA A 77 14.51 11.07 -2.11
CA ALA A 77 14.60 11.75 -0.82
C ALA A 77 13.29 12.47 -0.43
N THR A 78 12.35 12.59 -1.36
CA THR A 78 11.05 13.24 -1.14
C THR A 78 10.20 12.44 -0.17
N THR A 79 9.53 13.15 0.74
CA THR A 79 8.50 12.59 1.63
C THR A 79 7.11 12.84 1.05
N ALA A 80 6.24 11.84 1.16
CA ALA A 80 4.83 11.93 0.81
C ALA A 80 4.03 10.93 1.65
N SER A 81 2.73 11.15 1.79
CA SER A 81 1.82 10.17 2.38
C SER A 81 1.23 9.21 1.35
N GLU A 82 1.31 9.55 0.07
CA GLU A 82 0.74 8.78 -1.04
C GLU A 82 1.77 8.64 -2.16
N PHE A 83 1.86 7.43 -2.70
CA PHE A 83 2.76 7.12 -3.79
C PHE A 83 2.05 6.27 -4.83
N GLU A 84 2.27 6.60 -6.10
CA GLU A 84 1.67 5.92 -7.24
C GLU A 84 2.71 5.56 -8.30
N TRP A 85 2.56 4.37 -8.88
CA TRP A 85 3.36 3.92 -10.02
C TRP A 85 2.48 3.29 -11.10
N PRO A 86 2.65 3.69 -12.37
CA PRO A 86 2.04 2.96 -13.47
C PRO A 86 2.64 1.56 -13.56
N LEU A 87 1.79 0.55 -13.70
CA LEU A 87 2.20 -0.84 -13.85
C LEU A 87 2.15 -1.26 -15.32
N PRO A 88 3.14 -2.04 -15.81
CA PRO A 88 3.02 -2.69 -17.11
C PRO A 88 1.96 -3.79 -17.03
N SER A 89 1.54 -4.29 -18.20
CA SER A 89 0.79 -5.55 -18.24
C SER A 89 1.70 -6.72 -17.85
N PHE A 90 1.19 -7.61 -16.99
CA PHE A 90 1.88 -8.83 -16.56
C PHE A 90 0.92 -10.03 -16.56
N LYS A 91 1.44 -11.25 -16.35
CA LYS A 91 0.64 -12.47 -16.46
C LYS A 91 -0.32 -12.63 -15.29
N SER A 92 -1.38 -13.40 -15.47
CA SER A 92 -2.18 -13.89 -14.33
C SER A 92 -1.30 -14.65 -13.34
N GLY A 93 -1.52 -14.44 -12.05
CA GLY A 93 -0.82 -15.09 -10.96
C GLY A 93 -1.01 -14.40 -9.62
N ASN A 94 -0.34 -14.94 -8.60
CA ASN A 94 -0.22 -14.31 -7.29
C ASN A 94 0.98 -13.37 -7.29
N TYR A 95 0.81 -12.24 -6.64
CA TYR A 95 1.80 -11.19 -6.56
C TYR A 95 1.98 -10.73 -5.12
N GLN A 96 3.22 -10.36 -4.78
CA GLN A 96 3.57 -9.78 -3.49
C GLN A 96 4.20 -8.41 -3.70
N VAL A 97 3.69 -7.42 -2.97
CA VAL A 97 4.30 -6.10 -2.85
C VAL A 97 5.04 -6.05 -1.54
N SER A 98 6.31 -5.61 -1.55
CA SER A 98 7.09 -5.40 -0.33
C SER A 98 7.70 -4.01 -0.34
N TRP A 99 7.70 -3.35 0.82
CA TRP A 99 8.13 -1.96 0.96
C TRP A 99 8.99 -1.75 2.20
N ILE A 100 9.84 -0.73 2.13
CA ILE A 100 10.54 -0.15 3.28
C ILE A 100 10.38 1.35 3.20
N VAL A 101 9.92 1.97 4.28
CA VAL A 101 9.80 3.42 4.44
C VAL A 101 10.59 3.93 5.63
N MET A 102 10.81 5.23 5.65
CA MET A 102 11.37 5.95 6.80
C MET A 102 10.41 7.08 7.18
N GLY A 103 9.94 7.10 8.43
CA GLY A 103 9.15 8.20 8.97
C GLY A 103 10.00 9.44 9.22
N GLU A 104 9.35 10.58 9.50
CA GLU A 104 10.04 11.83 9.86
C GLU A 104 10.83 11.73 11.18
N ASP A 105 10.45 10.79 12.04
CA ASP A 105 11.16 10.44 13.27
C ASP A 105 12.45 9.63 13.03
N GLY A 106 12.72 9.27 11.77
CA GLY A 106 13.90 8.51 11.35
C GLY A 106 13.77 6.99 11.54
N HIS A 107 12.65 6.50 12.07
CA HIS A 107 12.43 5.07 12.18
C HIS A 107 12.12 4.45 10.82
N LYS A 108 12.72 3.29 10.57
CA LYS A 108 12.43 2.47 9.39
C LYS A 108 11.29 1.52 9.69
N MET A 109 10.33 1.47 8.78
CA MET A 109 9.19 0.56 8.82
C MET A 109 9.18 -0.23 7.52
N SER A 110 8.74 -1.48 7.59
CA SER A 110 8.64 -2.36 6.44
C SER A 110 7.39 -3.19 6.53
N GLY A 111 6.89 -3.61 5.39
CA GLY A 111 5.77 -4.53 5.31
C GLY A 111 5.65 -5.11 3.93
N ASP A 112 4.69 -6.00 3.79
CA ASP A 112 4.34 -6.65 2.55
C ASP A 112 2.84 -6.97 2.54
N TYR A 113 2.30 -7.12 1.33
CA TYR A 113 0.91 -7.50 1.11
C TYR A 113 0.77 -8.25 -0.21
N GLY A 114 -0.31 -9.01 -0.36
CA GLY A 114 -0.52 -9.90 -1.51
C GLY A 114 -1.74 -9.52 -2.33
N PHE A 115 -1.73 -9.81 -3.63
CA PHE A 115 -2.95 -9.81 -4.45
C PHE A 115 -2.86 -10.89 -5.54
N MET A 116 -4.01 -11.31 -6.06
CA MET A 116 -4.11 -12.26 -7.17
C MET A 116 -4.67 -11.56 -8.41
N PHE A 117 -4.00 -11.71 -9.54
CA PHE A 117 -4.57 -11.38 -10.85
C PHE A 117 -4.95 -12.68 -11.56
N HIS A 118 -6.24 -12.93 -11.74
CA HIS A 118 -6.74 -14.18 -12.32
C HIS A 118 -6.53 -14.26 -13.83
N GLY A 119 -6.45 -13.12 -14.53
CA GLY A 119 -6.48 -13.06 -15.99
C GLY A 119 -7.91 -13.05 -16.53
N ASP A 120 -8.10 -12.40 -17.67
CA ASP A 120 -9.36 -12.56 -18.40
C ASP A 120 -9.52 -14.04 -18.73
N MET A 121 -10.56 -14.68 -18.20
CA MET A 121 -11.02 -15.96 -18.73
C MET A 121 -11.39 -15.69 -20.20
N LYS A 122 -10.47 -15.98 -21.12
CA LYS A 122 -10.85 -16.38 -22.47
C LYS A 122 -11.62 -17.68 -22.26
N MET A 123 -12.91 -17.57 -21.95
CA MET A 123 -13.80 -18.69 -22.14
C MET A 123 -13.70 -18.98 -23.63
N ASP A 124 -12.97 -20.05 -23.97
CA ASP A 124 -13.19 -20.78 -25.20
C ASP A 124 -14.65 -21.24 -25.15
N VAL A 125 -15.57 -20.34 -25.48
CA VAL A 125 -16.90 -20.70 -25.93
C VAL A 125 -16.63 -21.42 -27.24
N LYS A 126 -16.36 -22.72 -27.14
CA LYS A 126 -16.48 -23.64 -28.25
C LYS A 126 -17.93 -23.52 -28.69
N GLN A 127 -18.17 -22.64 -29.67
CA GLN A 127 -19.42 -22.49 -30.40
C GLN A 127 -20.01 -23.90 -30.56
N PRO A 128 -21.22 -24.21 -30.06
CA PRO A 128 -21.83 -25.47 -30.39
C PRO A 128 -21.93 -25.51 -31.92
N ALA A 129 -21.37 -26.55 -32.51
CA ALA A 129 -21.36 -26.75 -33.95
C ALA A 129 -22.78 -26.51 -34.48
N SER A 130 -22.92 -25.51 -35.34
CA SER A 130 -24.13 -25.30 -36.12
C SER A 130 -24.29 -26.53 -37.02
N HIS A 131 -25.12 -27.48 -36.58
CA HIS A 131 -25.52 -28.60 -37.42
C HIS A 131 -26.60 -28.10 -38.36
N ASN A 132 -26.19 -27.42 -39.44
CA ASN A 132 -27.06 -27.22 -40.60
C ASN A 132 -26.65 -28.24 -41.65
N SER A 133 -27.23 -29.44 -41.56
CA SER A 133 -27.22 -30.40 -42.66
C SER A 133 -28.54 -30.31 -43.41
N HIS A 134 -28.44 -29.68 -44.58
CA HIS A 134 -29.18 -29.85 -45.82
C HIS A 134 -30.43 -30.75 -45.87
N GLN A 135 -31.46 -30.15 -46.49
CA GLN A 135 -32.29 -30.69 -47.57
C GLN A 135 -32.91 -32.08 -47.42
N HIS A 136 -34.24 -32.09 -47.37
CA HIS A 136 -35.08 -32.80 -48.32
C HIS A 136 -36.37 -32.00 -48.58
#